data_AF-A0A7J9L5Y8-F1
#
_entry.id   AF-A0A7J9L5Y8-F1
#
_cell.length_a   1.000
_cell.length_b   1.000
_cell.length_c   1.000
_cell.angle_alpha   90.00
_cell.angle_beta   90.00
_cell.angle_gamma   90.00
#
_symmetry.space_group_name_H-M   'P 1'
#
loop_
_entity.id
_entity.type
_entity.pdbx_description
1 polymer ?
#
loop_
_entity_poly.entity_id
_entity_poly.type
_entity_poly.pdbx_seq_one_letter_code
_entity_poly.pdbx_strand_id
1 'polypeptide(L)'
;MVFYFKALPEVGDYTIFMGLDKYENEELIKYGFPEDIWFHVDKMSSAHVYVRLHKGQTIDDISEGLLEDCAQLVKANSIQGNKVNNVDVVYTPWSNLKKTPSMDVGQVGFHNSKMVRTVRVEKRINEIVNRLNKTKVERKPDLKAHTNIVIWITKMKIHLISLAETT
;
A
#
# COMPACT_ATOMS: atom_id res chain seq x y z
N MET A 1 9.46 -5.12 11.03
CA MET A 1 9.37 -3.66 11.22
C MET A 1 8.64 -3.05 10.03
N VAL A 2 7.67 -2.17 10.28
CA VAL A 2 6.93 -1.45 9.23
C VAL A 2 7.25 0.03 9.35
N PHE A 3 7.52 0.65 8.22
CA PHE A 3 7.72 2.09 8.11
C PHE A 3 6.42 2.76 7.71
N TYR A 4 6.08 3.86 8.38
CA TYR A 4 4.90 4.66 8.13
C TYR A 4 5.32 6.08 7.73
N PHE A 5 4.60 6.66 6.78
CA PHE A 5 4.81 8.00 6.24
C PHE A 5 3.45 8.71 6.15
N LYS A 6 3.47 10.04 6.25
CA LYS A 6 2.29 10.87 6.03
C LYS A 6 2.33 11.49 4.63
N ALA A 7 1.21 11.40 3.92
CA ALA A 7 1.02 12.12 2.67
C ALA A 7 1.01 13.65 2.89
N LEU A 8 0.99 14.42 1.79
CA LEU A 8 0.81 15.87 1.87
C LEU A 8 -0.48 16.23 2.63
N PRO A 9 -0.45 17.18 3.57
CA PRO A 9 -1.67 17.65 4.25
C PRO A 9 -2.75 18.13 3.26
N GLU A 10 -2.33 18.68 2.12
CA GLU A 10 -3.18 19.20 1.06
C GLU A 10 -3.94 18.11 0.31
N VAL A 11 -3.41 16.88 0.24
CA VAL A 11 -4.09 15.77 -0.43
C VAL A 11 -5.02 15.00 0.50
N GLY A 12 -4.85 15.11 1.82
CA GLY A 12 -5.66 14.45 2.84
C GLY A 12 -4.83 13.68 3.87
N ASP A 13 -5.48 13.20 4.94
CA ASP A 13 -4.81 12.41 6.00
C ASP A 13 -4.68 10.93 5.59
N TYR A 14 -3.79 10.68 4.62
CA TYR A 14 -3.47 9.33 4.17
C TYR A 14 -2.23 8.79 4.87
N THR A 15 -2.31 7.52 5.24
CA THR A 15 -1.18 6.77 5.78
C THR A 15 -0.56 5.93 4.69
N ILE A 16 0.71 6.20 4.38
CA ILE A 16 1.54 5.41 3.48
C ILE A 16 2.41 4.51 4.35
N PHE A 17 2.61 3.25 3.96
CA PHE A 17 3.44 2.32 4.73
C PHE A 17 4.16 1.31 3.85
N MET A 18 5.27 0.76 4.33
CA MET A 18 6.03 -0.28 3.65
C MET A 18 6.75 -1.19 4.65
N GLY A 19 6.96 -2.46 4.27
CA GLY A 19 7.77 -3.39 5.06
C GLY A 19 9.26 -3.03 5.00
N LEU A 20 9.99 -3.34 6.06
CA LEU A 20 11.46 -3.23 6.08
C LEU A 20 12.10 -4.17 5.05
N ASP A 21 11.59 -5.40 4.96
CA ASP A 21 12.14 -6.42 4.08
C ASP A 21 11.02 -7.33 3.51
N LYS A 22 11.44 -8.38 2.82
CA LYS A 22 10.54 -9.32 2.15
C LYS A 22 9.64 -10.12 3.10
N TYR A 23 10.06 -10.40 4.33
CA TYR A 23 9.25 -11.17 5.29
C TYR A 23 8.09 -10.32 5.80
N GLU A 24 8.36 -9.05 6.11
CA GLU A 24 7.36 -8.08 6.52
C GLU A 24 6.37 -7.80 5.39
N ASN A 25 6.84 -7.80 4.14
CA ASN A 25 5.95 -7.69 2.99
C ASN A 25 4.98 -8.87 2.90
N GLU A 26 5.41 -10.10 3.21
CA GLU A 26 4.50 -11.26 3.26
C GLU A 26 3.42 -11.08 4.34
N GLU A 27 3.78 -10.54 5.51
CA GLU A 27 2.78 -10.26 6.56
C GLU A 27 1.81 -9.14 6.14
N LEU A 28 2.29 -8.08 5.52
CA LEU A 28 1.45 -6.99 5.00
C LEU A 28 0.51 -7.48 3.89
N ILE A 29 0.96 -8.41 3.04
CA ILE A 29 0.10 -9.04 2.03
C ILE A 29 -0.94 -9.93 2.72
N LYS A 30 -0.59 -10.65 3.79
CA LYS A 30 -1.52 -11.55 4.47
C LYS A 30 -2.61 -10.81 5.25
N TYR A 31 -2.29 -9.65 5.81
CA TYR A 31 -3.14 -8.91 6.74
C TYR A 31 -3.54 -7.52 6.20
N GLY A 32 -3.49 -7.34 4.88
CA GLY A 32 -3.93 -6.11 4.23
C GLY A 32 -5.46 -5.93 4.32
N PHE A 33 -5.89 -4.69 4.10
CA PHE A 33 -7.28 -4.30 4.11
C PHE A 33 -7.80 -4.09 2.68
N PRO A 34 -9.11 -4.23 2.43
CA PRO A 34 -9.69 -3.93 1.11
C PRO A 34 -9.40 -2.51 0.60
N GLU A 35 -9.23 -1.56 1.52
CA GLU A 35 -8.89 -0.17 1.22
C GLU A 35 -7.40 0.07 0.94
N ASP A 36 -6.54 -0.95 1.09
CA ASP A 36 -5.11 -0.83 0.82
C ASP A 36 -4.84 -0.92 -0.69
N ILE A 37 -4.08 0.04 -1.21
CA ILE A 37 -3.58 0.04 -2.58
C ILE A 37 -2.09 -0.26 -2.54
N TRP A 38 -1.67 -1.28 -3.27
CA TRP A 38 -0.29 -1.75 -3.34
C TRP A 38 0.44 -1.14 -4.54
N PHE A 39 1.71 -0.80 -4.35
CA PHE A 39 2.59 -0.22 -5.36
C PHE A 39 3.93 -0.96 -5.42
N HIS A 40 4.47 -1.07 -6.64
CA HIS A 40 5.77 -1.70 -6.90
C HIS A 40 6.35 -1.22 -8.24
N VAL A 41 7.68 -1.24 -8.39
CA VAL A 41 8.32 -0.95 -9.68
C VAL A 41 8.07 -2.10 -10.66
N ASP A 42 7.64 -1.81 -11.89
CA ASP A 42 7.49 -2.85 -12.92
C ASP A 42 8.85 -3.52 -13.22
N LYS A 43 8.86 -4.86 -13.26
CA LYS A 43 10.02 -5.71 -13.65
C LYS A 43 11.32 -5.52 -12.85
N MET A 44 11.34 -4.70 -11.80
CA MET A 44 12.52 -4.48 -10.96
C MET A 44 12.19 -4.74 -9.50
N SER A 45 13.18 -5.17 -8.72
CA SER A 45 12.99 -5.29 -7.27
C SER A 45 12.83 -3.92 -6.62
N SER A 46 11.76 -3.73 -5.87
CA SER A 46 11.55 -2.55 -5.03
C SER A 46 10.87 -2.92 -3.71
N ALA A 47 10.82 -1.97 -2.79
CA ALA A 47 9.90 -2.07 -1.65
C ALA A 47 8.44 -2.20 -2.14
N HIS A 48 7.62 -2.87 -1.33
CA HIS A 48 6.17 -2.90 -1.47
C HIS A 48 5.60 -1.75 -0.66
N VAL A 49 5.14 -0.71 -1.33
CA VAL A 49 4.52 0.45 -0.67
C VAL A 49 3.01 0.28 -0.75
N TYR A 50 2.35 0.69 0.32
CA TYR A 50 0.91 0.67 0.45
C TYR A 50 0.41 2.05 0.85
N VAL A 51 -0.77 2.42 0.39
CA VAL A 51 -1.56 3.51 0.96
C VAL A 51 -2.90 2.97 1.37
N ARG A 52 -3.38 3.37 2.56
CA ARG A 52 -4.72 3.04 3.02
C ARG A 52 -5.69 4.16 2.66
N LEU A 53 -6.66 3.87 1.81
CA LEU A 53 -7.71 4.82 1.48
C LEU A 53 -8.75 4.92 2.59
N HIS A 54 -9.54 5.99 2.58
CA HIS A 54 -10.68 6.12 3.48
C HIS A 54 -11.82 5.18 3.06
N LYS A 55 -12.70 4.82 3.99
CA LYS A 55 -13.82 3.93 3.71
C LYS A 55 -14.70 4.50 2.60
N GLY A 56 -15.00 3.66 1.61
CA GLY A 56 -15.82 4.02 0.44
C GLY A 56 -15.03 4.63 -0.71
N GLN A 57 -13.73 4.91 -0.56
CA GLN A 57 -12.87 5.31 -1.67
C GLN A 57 -12.32 4.11 -2.43
N THR A 58 -11.99 4.36 -3.68
CA THR A 58 -11.45 3.40 -4.63
C THR A 58 -10.14 3.90 -5.23
N ILE A 59 -9.49 3.06 -6.03
CA ILE A 59 -8.26 3.43 -6.76
C ILE A 59 -8.46 4.64 -7.70
N ASP A 60 -9.69 4.95 -8.09
CA ASP A 60 -10.04 6.11 -8.91
C ASP A 60 -10.06 7.42 -8.13
N ASP A 61 -10.18 7.36 -6.80
CA ASP A 61 -10.24 8.53 -5.92
C ASP A 61 -8.85 9.01 -5.45
N ILE A 62 -7.78 8.36 -5.91
CA ILE A 62 -6.40 8.72 -5.57
C ILE A 62 -6.03 10.00 -6.33
N SER A 63 -5.73 11.07 -5.60
CA SER A 63 -5.24 12.31 -6.18
C SER A 63 -3.85 12.15 -6.80
N GLU A 64 -3.54 12.97 -7.81
CA GLU A 64 -2.23 12.95 -8.47
C GLU A 64 -1.07 13.15 -7.49
N GLY A 65 -1.23 14.03 -6.51
CA GLY A 65 -0.21 14.26 -5.49
C GLY A 65 0.03 13.05 -4.57
N LEU A 66 -1.03 12.31 -4.22
CA LEU A 66 -0.89 11.08 -3.43
C LEU A 66 -0.25 9.96 -4.26
N LEU A 67 -0.65 9.84 -5.53
CA LEU A 67 -0.08 8.89 -6.47
C LEU A 67 1.42 9.14 -6.67
N GLU A 68 1.82 10.40 -6.84
CA GLU A 68 3.21 10.81 -6.99
C GLU A 68 4.03 10.51 -5.72
N ASP A 69 3.49 10.78 -4.52
CA ASP A 69 4.15 10.44 -3.24
C ASP A 69 4.47 8.94 -3.14
N CYS A 70 3.48 8.09 -3.45
CA CYS A 70 3.66 6.64 -3.44
C CYS A 70 4.67 6.20 -4.51
N ALA A 71 4.57 6.71 -5.73
CA ALA A 71 5.43 6.31 -6.84
C ALA A 71 6.89 6.73 -6.62
N GLN A 72 7.13 7.93 -6.11
CA GLN A 72 8.46 8.43 -5.75
C GLN A 72 9.07 7.63 -4.60
N LEU A 73 8.27 7.25 -3.60
CA LEU A 73 8.74 6.44 -2.48
C LEU A 73 9.16 5.03 -2.93
N VAL A 74 8.35 4.39 -3.79
CA VAL A 74 8.65 3.08 -4.38
C VAL A 74 9.93 3.13 -5.21
N LYS A 75 10.05 4.12 -6.11
CA LYS A 75 11.24 4.32 -6.94
C LYS A 75 12.48 4.52 -6.08
N ALA A 76 12.40 5.38 -5.04
CA ALA A 76 13.52 5.67 -4.15
C ALA A 76 13.99 4.44 -3.35
N ASN A 77 13.07 3.52 -3.06
CA ASN A 77 13.35 2.25 -2.36
C ASN A 77 13.51 1.06 -3.32
N SER A 78 13.86 1.32 -4.59
CA SER A 78 14.30 0.30 -5.55
C SER A 78 15.80 0.39 -5.78
N ILE A 79 16.51 -0.74 -5.70
CA ILE A 79 17.97 -0.79 -5.89
C ILE A 79 18.35 -0.34 -7.31
N GLN A 80 17.61 -0.82 -8.30
CA GLN A 80 17.83 -0.50 -9.72
C GLN A 80 16.98 0.69 -10.16
N GLY A 81 15.68 0.69 -9.82
CA GLY A 81 14.72 1.72 -10.22
C GLY A 81 15.08 3.13 -9.78
N ASN A 82 15.79 3.28 -8.65
CA ASN A 82 16.27 4.58 -8.18
C ASN A 82 17.35 5.21 -9.09
N LYS A 83 18.08 4.39 -9.87
CA LYS A 83 19.20 4.84 -10.72
C LYS A 83 18.81 5.11 -12.16
N VAL A 84 17.65 4.60 -12.59
CA VAL A 84 17.14 4.74 -13.96
C VAL A 84 16.03 5.77 -14.02
N ASN A 85 15.98 6.50 -15.13
CA ASN A 85 14.87 7.37 -15.47
C ASN A 85 13.75 6.56 -16.12
N ASN A 86 12.56 7.16 -16.22
CA ASN A 86 11.42 6.61 -16.96
C ASN A 86 11.02 5.21 -16.47
N VAL A 87 10.83 5.10 -15.15
CA VAL A 87 10.46 3.85 -14.49
C VAL A 87 8.95 3.76 -14.42
N ASP A 88 8.42 2.60 -14.79
CA ASP A 88 7.00 2.30 -14.64
C ASP A 88 6.75 1.78 -13.23
N VAL A 89 5.81 2.40 -12.51
CA VAL A 89 5.33 1.94 -11.20
C VAL A 89 3.94 1.38 -11.40
N VAL A 90 3.75 0.12 -11.02
CA VAL A 90 2.44 -0.53 -11.05
C VAL A 90 1.74 -0.35 -9.71
N TYR A 91 0.42 -0.20 -9.76
CA TYR A 91 -0.42 -0.13 -8.58
C TYR A 91 -1.77 -0.78 -8.78
N THR A 92 -2.27 -1.41 -7.72
CA THR A 92 -3.51 -2.20 -7.75
C THR A 92 -4.09 -2.32 -6.35
N PRO A 93 -5.40 -2.52 -6.18
CA PRO A 93 -5.97 -2.86 -4.88
C PRO A 93 -5.33 -4.13 -4.30
N TRP A 94 -5.16 -4.17 -2.98
CA TRP A 94 -4.63 -5.31 -2.25
C TRP A 94 -5.40 -6.60 -2.53
N SER A 95 -6.73 -6.50 -2.68
CA SER A 95 -7.62 -7.63 -3.01
C SER A 95 -7.32 -8.29 -4.36
N ASN A 96 -6.57 -7.63 -5.25
CA ASN A 96 -6.15 -8.18 -6.54
C ASN A 96 -4.80 -8.92 -6.45
N LEU A 97 -4.09 -8.84 -5.33
CA LEU A 97 -2.82 -9.53 -5.15
C LEU A 97 -3.06 -11.03 -4.97
N LYS A 98 -2.33 -11.83 -5.75
CA LYS A 98 -2.37 -13.29 -5.70
C LYS A 98 -1.02 -13.82 -5.24
N LYS A 99 -0.99 -14.44 -4.07
CA LYS A 99 0.17 -15.16 -3.55
C LYS A 99 -0.14 -16.66 -3.49
N THR A 100 0.69 -17.49 -4.14
CA THR A 100 0.59 -18.95 -4.04
C THR A 100 1.76 -19.52 -3.24
N PRO A 101 1.61 -20.69 -2.57
CA PRO A 101 2.71 -21.31 -1.82
C PRO A 101 3.93 -21.68 -2.66
N SER A 102 3.74 -21.81 -3.99
CA SER A 102 4.80 -22.10 -4.96
C SER A 102 5.61 -20.88 -5.40
N MET A 103 5.20 -19.67 -5.01
CA MET A 103 5.90 -18.43 -5.38
C MET A 103 7.01 -18.12 -4.37
N ASP A 104 8.14 -17.63 -4.87
CA ASP A 104 9.26 -17.21 -4.04
C ASP A 104 8.88 -16.07 -3.10
N VAL A 105 9.60 -15.94 -1.98
CA VAL A 105 9.37 -14.87 -1.00
C VAL A 105 9.57 -13.49 -1.67
N GLY A 106 8.56 -12.63 -1.58
CA GLY A 106 8.53 -11.33 -2.27
C GLY A 106 7.92 -11.35 -3.67
N GLN A 107 7.74 -12.51 -4.31
CA GLN A 107 7.02 -12.61 -5.58
C GLN A 107 5.52 -12.49 -5.37
N VAL A 108 4.85 -11.65 -6.15
CA VAL A 108 3.39 -11.45 -6.09
C VAL A 108 2.82 -11.53 -7.51
N GLY A 109 1.74 -12.29 -7.67
CA GLY A 109 0.94 -12.33 -8.90
C GLY A 109 -0.31 -11.47 -8.78
N PHE A 110 -1.11 -11.44 -9.84
CA PHE A 110 -2.39 -10.72 -9.86
C PHE A 110 -3.54 -11.67 -10.19
N HIS A 111 -4.71 -11.44 -9.59
CA HIS A 111 -5.94 -12.16 -9.95
C HIS A 111 -6.47 -11.67 -11.30
N ASN A 112 -6.45 -10.36 -11.53
CA ASN A 112 -6.90 -9.72 -12.75
C ASN A 112 -5.89 -8.65 -13.20
N SER A 113 -5.18 -8.92 -14.29
CA SER A 113 -4.21 -7.98 -14.87
C SER A 113 -4.83 -6.67 -15.35
N LYS A 114 -6.15 -6.64 -15.66
CA LYS A 114 -6.84 -5.40 -16.09
C LYS A 114 -7.05 -4.40 -14.96
N MET A 115 -6.95 -4.83 -13.70
CA MET A 115 -7.06 -3.95 -12.54
C MET A 115 -5.73 -3.31 -12.15
N VAL A 116 -4.63 -3.73 -12.77
CA VAL A 116 -3.30 -3.16 -12.56
C VAL A 116 -3.20 -1.88 -13.39
N ARG A 117 -2.91 -0.77 -12.71
CA ARG A 117 -2.63 0.52 -13.34
C ARG A 117 -1.13 0.78 -13.30
N THR A 118 -0.68 1.65 -14.19
CA THR A 118 0.74 2.01 -14.31
C THR A 118 0.88 3.52 -14.37
N VAL A 119 1.84 4.05 -13.61
CA VAL A 119 2.25 5.45 -13.67
C VAL A 119 3.73 5.51 -14.05
N ARG A 120 4.05 6.43 -14.98
CA ARG A 120 5.41 6.64 -15.49
C ARG A 120 6.12 7.68 -14.62
N VAL A 121 7.21 7.29 -13.96
CA VAL A 121 8.04 8.19 -13.16
C VAL A 121 9.34 8.51 -13.89
N GLU A 122 9.38 9.68 -14.52
CA GLU A 122 10.53 10.13 -15.32
C GLU A 122 11.82 10.19 -14.51
N LYS A 123 11.81 10.87 -13.36
CA LYS A 123 12.97 11.05 -12.51
C LYS A 123 12.60 11.04 -11.04
N ARG A 124 13.58 10.77 -10.20
CA ARG A 124 13.41 10.90 -8.76
C ARG A 124 13.30 12.37 -8.37
N ILE A 125 12.29 12.72 -7.61
CA ILE A 125 12.10 14.05 -7.03
C ILE A 125 12.57 14.01 -5.57
N ASN A 126 13.77 14.53 -5.31
CA ASN A 126 14.38 14.48 -3.98
C ASN A 126 13.57 15.23 -2.93
N GLU A 127 12.87 16.30 -3.29
CA GLU A 127 12.04 17.07 -2.38
C GLU A 127 10.91 16.23 -1.76
N ILE A 128 10.19 15.47 -2.60
CA ILE A 128 9.11 14.57 -2.17
C ILE A 128 9.67 13.49 -1.25
N VAL A 129 10.74 12.81 -1.67
CA VAL A 129 11.36 11.73 -0.88
C VAL A 129 11.86 12.25 0.47
N ASN A 130 12.50 13.41 0.50
CA ASN A 130 13.01 14.02 1.73
C ASN A 130 11.87 14.43 2.66
N ARG A 131 10.78 15.00 2.13
CA ARG A 131 9.59 15.32 2.91
C ARG A 131 8.97 14.07 3.54
N LEU A 132 8.76 13.02 2.75
CA LEU A 132 8.22 11.76 3.25
C LEU A 132 9.11 11.21 4.38
N ASN A 133 10.42 11.17 4.16
CA ASN A 133 11.38 10.69 5.17
C ASN A 133 11.39 11.48 6.48
N LYS A 134 11.07 12.78 6.47
CA LYS A 134 10.90 13.56 7.72
C LYS A 134 9.73 13.08 8.56
N THR A 135 8.71 12.49 7.93
CA THR A 135 7.54 11.93 8.62
C THR A 135 7.65 10.43 8.89
N LYS A 136 8.79 9.83 8.55
CA LYS A 136 9.02 8.40 8.71
C LYS A 136 8.93 8.01 10.19
N VAL A 137 8.03 7.08 10.49
CA VAL A 137 7.91 6.46 11.82
C VAL A 137 8.08 4.97 11.67
N GLU A 138 8.92 4.39 12.51
CA GLU A 138 9.19 2.95 12.54
C GLU A 138 8.35 2.31 13.64
N ARG A 139 7.61 1.25 13.32
CA ARG A 139 6.81 0.52 14.30
C ARG A 139 6.92 -1.00 14.08
N LYS A 140 6.75 -1.75 15.16
CA LYS A 140 6.53 -3.21 15.11
C LYS A 140 5.06 -3.50 15.39
N PRO A 141 4.15 -3.27 14.42
CA PRO A 141 2.73 -3.54 14.61
C PRO A 141 2.49 -5.04 14.73
N ASP A 142 1.60 -5.46 15.62
CA ASP A 142 1.02 -6.80 15.57
C ASP A 142 -0.08 -6.83 14.49
N LEU A 143 0.33 -7.04 13.24
CA LEU A 143 -0.57 -6.96 12.07
C LEU A 143 -1.74 -7.96 12.17
N LYS A 144 -1.50 -9.12 12.80
CA LYS A 144 -2.51 -10.15 13.01
C LYS A 144 -3.57 -9.70 14.01
N ALA A 145 -3.15 -9.15 15.15
CA ALA A 145 -4.08 -8.65 16.16
C ALA A 145 -4.94 -7.49 15.62
N HIS A 146 -4.33 -6.54 14.91
CA HIS A 146 -5.04 -5.38 14.37
C HIS A 146 -6.13 -5.80 13.37
N THR A 147 -5.80 -6.72 12.46
CA THR A 147 -6.76 -7.23 11.46
C THR A 147 -7.92 -7.96 12.12
N ASN A 148 -7.64 -8.83 13.09
CA ASN A 148 -8.67 -9.56 13.82
C ASN A 148 -9.60 -8.63 14.62
N ILE A 149 -9.06 -7.60 15.26
CA ILE A 149 -9.83 -6.60 16.01
C ILE A 149 -10.76 -5.84 15.07
N VAL A 150 -10.28 -5.37 13.91
CA VAL A 150 -11.13 -4.63 12.97
C VAL A 150 -12.22 -5.53 12.39
N ILE A 151 -11.91 -6.79 12.07
CA ILE A 151 -12.90 -7.78 11.63
C ILE A 151 -13.96 -7.97 12.71
N TRP A 152 -13.55 -8.15 13.98
CA TRP A 152 -14.46 -8.36 15.09
C TRP A 152 -15.36 -7.16 15.36
N ILE A 153 -14.81 -5.94 15.39
CA ILE A 153 -15.58 -4.69 15.53
C ILE A 153 -16.57 -4.52 14.38
N THR A 154 -16.14 -4.82 13.15
CA THR A 154 -17.00 -4.70 11.97
C THR A 154 -18.16 -5.71 12.04
N LYS A 155 -17.87 -6.97 12.41
CA LYS A 155 -18.90 -8.00 12.64
C LYS A 155 -19.88 -7.63 13.75
N MET A 156 -19.39 -7.08 14.86
CA MET A 156 -20.25 -6.60 15.95
C MET A 156 -21.15 -5.44 15.52
N LYS A 157 -20.62 -4.46 14.77
CA LYS A 157 -21.43 -3.35 14.25
C LYS A 157 -22.55 -3.85 13.33
N ILE A 158 -22.24 -4.77 12.41
CA ILE A 158 -23.24 -5.36 11.51
C ILE A 158 -24.32 -6.12 12.31
N HIS A 159 -23.92 -6.90 13.32
CA HIS A 159 -24.86 -7.61 14.18
C HIS A 159 -25.78 -6.66 14.96
N LEU A 160 -25.24 -5.57 15.50
CA LEU A 160 -26.03 -4.54 16.20
C LEU A 160 -27.02 -3.82 15.28
N ILE A 161 -26.63 -3.52 14.03
CA ILE A 161 -27.53 -2.91 13.03
C ILE A 161 -28.66 -3.88 12.67
N SER A 162 -28.35 -5.16 12.42
CA SER A 162 -29.34 -6.18 12.10
C SER A 162 -30.37 -6.38 13.22
N LEU A 163 -29.98 -6.22 14.49
CA LEU A 163 -30.90 -6.31 15.62
C LEU A 163 -31.83 -5.08 15.72
N ALA A 164 -31.35 -3.91 15.30
CA ALA A 164 -32.11 -2.66 15.31
C ALA A 164 -33.14 -2.55 14.17
N GLU A 165 -32.93 -3.26 13.06
CA GLU A 165 -33.88 -3.30 11.93
C GLU A 165 -35.03 -4.30 12.13
N THR A 166 -34.92 -5.20 13.12
CA THR A 166 -35.94 -6.21 13.47
C THR A 166 -36.89 -5.81 14.61
N THR A 167 -36.83 -4.55 15.06
CA THR A 167 -37.72 -3.94 16.08
C THR A 167 -38.43 -2.73 15.51
#